data_AF-A0A4S3JSV2-F1
#
_entry.id   AF-A0A4S3JSV2-F1
#
_cell.length_a   1.000
_cell.length_b   1.000
_cell.length_c   1.000
_cell.angle_alpha   90.00
_cell.angle_beta   90.00
_cell.angle_gamma   90.00
#
_symmetry.space_group_name_H-M   'P 1'
#
loop_
_entity.id
_entity.type
_entity.pdbx_description
1 polymer ?
#
loop_
_entity_poly.entity_id
_entity_poly.type
_entity_poly.pdbx_seq_one_letter_code
_entity_poly.pdbx_strand_id
1 'polypeptide(L)'
;MPRTLLITLDAFGTLFHPREPIAEQYASAAVAFGLPHSLMTPGRLQPAFKAVFKAQSQSHPNYGREQVLRGEYGGPRQWWEEIIRGSLKWAMNNDSDRNTGMQTQTPSGQDGKRILQQWEMQRTLLEQQNERRLALLREKREEAQRNVKRAMINYSNGDSGIQTQTQTHGGQNGETLQEIDMQLMLLEQQNKRRMDILSCQSPISGQQQTLPPDTDTDASSNDSREDTQKMAKTKDCLWPSPSAGDAMAQGHVMPDIPDALVQHLLHRFSSREGYSLFHDVEQFFTLLGRLKEERGGYFDRIVVGVVSNSDDRVPAVLESLGLKVGKYRADEGMGLPGFEERGEDRESSNGESESEGMNDIDLVVTSYEAGEEKPGRRIFDIARRLAEQILGHDGPSEWTLVHVGDDLRKDYHAAVDAGWTGYFLPRKNTSQDLEGVKVIHSLVELIAILLEEYK
;
A
#
# COMPACT_ATOMS: atom_id res chain seq x y z
N MET A 1 -3.23 -19.26 -37.19
CA MET A 1 -3.77 -19.74 -35.90
C MET A 1 -4.63 -18.61 -35.34
N PRO A 2 -5.72 -18.89 -34.61
CA PRO A 2 -6.50 -17.82 -34.00
C PRO A 2 -5.62 -17.00 -33.05
N ARG A 3 -5.74 -15.67 -33.13
CA ARG A 3 -5.07 -14.71 -32.25
C ARG A 3 -5.92 -14.48 -31.02
N THR A 4 -5.39 -14.85 -29.86
CA THR A 4 -6.06 -14.68 -28.57
C THR A 4 -5.36 -13.60 -27.77
N LEU A 5 -6.13 -12.66 -27.26
CA LEU A 5 -5.67 -11.65 -26.33
C LEU A 5 -6.13 -12.00 -24.92
N LEU A 6 -5.18 -12.06 -23.98
CA LEU A 6 -5.46 -12.05 -22.55
C LEU A 6 -4.99 -10.72 -21.97
N ILE A 7 -5.94 -9.87 -21.58
CA ILE A 7 -5.65 -8.66 -20.79
C ILE A 7 -5.94 -8.98 -19.34
N THR A 8 -4.96 -8.77 -18.48
CA THR A 8 -5.16 -8.79 -17.03
C THR A 8 -4.92 -7.41 -16.44
N LEU A 9 -5.68 -7.07 -15.41
CA LEU A 9 -5.62 -5.78 -14.74
C LEU A 9 -5.36 -6.01 -13.26
N ASP A 10 -4.53 -5.19 -12.63
CA ASP A 10 -4.58 -5.06 -11.18
C ASP A 10 -5.93 -4.45 -10.75
N ALA A 11 -6.34 -4.68 -9.51
CA ALA A 11 -7.60 -4.21 -8.96
C ALA A 11 -7.44 -2.86 -8.23
N PHE A 12 -6.85 -2.88 -7.04
CA PHE A 12 -6.80 -1.72 -6.15
C PHE A 12 -5.70 -0.74 -6.57
N GLY A 13 -6.07 0.50 -6.86
CA GLY A 13 -5.15 1.48 -7.42
C GLY A 13 -5.11 1.48 -8.94
N THR A 14 -5.76 0.51 -9.59
CA THR A 14 -5.86 0.41 -11.05
C THR A 14 -7.30 0.53 -11.55
N LEU A 15 -8.21 -0.33 -11.09
CA LEU A 15 -9.64 -0.30 -11.44
C LEU A 15 -10.46 0.51 -10.44
N PHE A 16 -10.20 0.37 -9.15
CA PHE A 16 -10.92 1.09 -8.12
C PHE A 16 -10.00 1.64 -7.03
N HIS A 17 -10.50 2.62 -6.30
CA HIS A 17 -9.82 3.23 -5.17
C HIS A 17 -10.81 3.48 -4.02
N PRO A 18 -10.34 3.72 -2.78
CA PRO A 18 -11.22 4.12 -1.69
C PRO A 18 -11.97 5.40 -2.08
N ARG A 19 -13.28 5.41 -1.87
CA ARG A 19 -14.13 6.59 -2.16
C ARG A 19 -13.73 7.78 -1.29
N GLU A 20 -13.41 7.49 -0.03
CA GLU A 20 -12.87 8.41 0.96
C GLU A 20 -11.61 7.79 1.59
N PRO A 21 -10.72 8.59 2.22
CA PRO A 21 -9.59 8.05 2.97
C PRO A 21 -10.04 6.99 3.99
N ILE A 22 -9.34 5.85 4.04
CA ILE A 22 -9.73 4.69 4.88
C ILE A 22 -9.92 5.10 6.35
N ALA A 23 -9.02 5.93 6.89
CA ALA A 23 -9.11 6.40 8.27
C ALA A 23 -10.35 7.25 8.56
N GLU A 24 -10.85 8.01 7.57
CA GLU A 24 -12.09 8.79 7.69
C GLU A 24 -13.31 7.87 7.69
N GLN A 25 -13.33 6.86 6.82
CA GLN A 25 -14.41 5.86 6.81
C GLN A 25 -14.48 5.06 8.11
N TYR A 26 -13.32 4.70 8.70
CA TYR A 26 -13.24 4.06 10.02
C TYR A 26 -13.74 4.98 11.13
N ALA A 27 -13.29 6.24 11.15
CA ALA A 27 -13.71 7.24 12.14
C ALA A 27 -15.23 7.44 12.11
N SER A 28 -15.77 7.69 10.92
CA SER A 28 -17.20 7.89 10.70
C SER A 28 -18.03 6.69 11.16
N ALA A 29 -17.63 5.46 10.79
CA ALA A 29 -18.30 4.26 11.26
C ALA A 29 -18.20 4.10 12.79
N ALA A 30 -17.01 4.25 13.36
CA ALA A 30 -16.80 4.08 14.79
C ALA A 30 -17.70 5.01 15.62
N VAL A 31 -17.79 6.28 15.23
CA VAL A 31 -18.65 7.27 15.88
C VAL A 31 -20.13 6.93 15.71
N ALA A 32 -20.56 6.50 14.52
CA ALA A 32 -21.94 6.09 14.27
C ALA A 32 -22.39 4.90 15.13
N PHE A 33 -21.44 4.03 15.51
CA PHE A 33 -21.67 2.89 16.40
C PHE A 33 -21.39 3.20 17.89
N GLY A 34 -21.28 4.48 18.25
CA GLY A 34 -21.22 4.93 19.64
C GLY A 34 -19.83 4.96 20.27
N LEU A 35 -18.75 4.77 19.49
CA LEU A 35 -17.40 4.99 20.00
C LEU A 35 -17.09 6.49 20.15
N PRO A 36 -16.29 6.91 21.15
CA PRO A 36 -16.07 8.33 21.43
C PRO A 36 -15.41 9.08 20.26
N HIS A 37 -16.08 10.13 19.77
CA HIS A 37 -15.56 10.97 18.68
C HIS A 37 -14.18 11.60 18.99
N SER A 38 -13.88 11.87 20.27
CA SER A 38 -12.57 12.37 20.68
C SER A 38 -11.43 11.38 20.43
N LEU A 39 -11.70 10.07 20.51
CA LEU A 39 -10.70 9.02 20.31
C LEU A 39 -10.68 8.52 18.86
N MET A 40 -11.84 8.48 18.21
CA MET A 40 -12.03 7.93 16.87
C MET A 40 -11.82 8.99 15.79
N THR A 41 -10.66 9.65 15.81
CA THR A 41 -10.28 10.63 14.79
C THR A 41 -9.44 9.99 13.68
N PRO A 42 -9.52 10.48 12.43
CA PRO A 42 -8.68 9.98 11.33
C PRO A 42 -7.18 10.06 11.66
N GLY A 43 -6.75 11.11 12.37
CA GLY A 43 -5.37 11.29 12.81
C GLY A 43 -4.85 10.21 13.76
N ARG A 44 -5.73 9.62 14.58
CA ARG A 44 -5.39 8.48 15.46
C ARG A 44 -5.51 7.15 14.74
N LEU A 45 -6.55 6.98 13.91
CA LEU A 45 -6.83 5.72 13.21
C LEU A 45 -5.85 5.44 12.06
N GLN A 46 -5.36 6.46 11.36
CA GLN A 46 -4.41 6.29 10.26
C GLN A 46 -3.08 5.63 10.69
N PRO A 47 -2.38 6.09 11.75
CA PRO A 47 -1.19 5.41 12.25
C PRO A 47 -1.53 4.06 12.92
N ALA A 48 -2.68 3.96 13.61
CA ALA A 48 -3.16 2.71 14.20
C ALA A 48 -3.26 1.60 13.15
N PHE A 49 -3.99 1.87 12.07
CA PHE A 49 -4.19 0.94 10.97
C PHE A 49 -2.86 0.52 10.35
N LYS A 50 -1.95 1.48 10.09
CA LYS A 50 -0.63 1.16 9.52
C LYS A 50 0.19 0.23 10.42
N ALA A 51 0.19 0.49 11.73
CA ALA A 51 0.94 -0.32 12.68
C ALA A 51 0.37 -1.75 12.77
N VAL A 52 -0.95 -1.86 12.91
CA VAL A 52 -1.65 -3.14 13.05
C VAL A 52 -1.58 -3.94 11.76
N PHE A 53 -1.84 -3.32 10.61
CA PHE A 53 -1.70 -3.94 9.29
C PHE A 53 -0.30 -4.52 9.09
N LYS A 54 0.76 -3.74 9.40
CA LYS A 54 2.13 -4.22 9.26
C LYS A 54 2.42 -5.44 10.15
N ALA A 55 1.98 -5.41 11.41
CA ALA A 55 2.15 -6.53 12.32
C ALA A 55 1.36 -7.77 11.85
N GLN A 56 0.14 -7.55 11.36
CA GLN A 56 -0.73 -8.60 10.83
C GLN A 56 -0.12 -9.25 9.58
N SER A 57 0.33 -8.46 8.60
CA SER A 57 0.98 -8.98 7.39
C SER A 57 2.26 -9.75 7.67
N GLN A 58 3.00 -9.40 8.73
CA GLN A 58 4.20 -10.13 9.14
C GLN A 58 3.85 -11.46 9.81
N SER A 59 2.81 -11.48 10.64
CA SER A 59 2.40 -12.67 11.42
C SER A 59 1.56 -13.66 10.61
N HIS A 60 0.80 -13.13 9.65
CA HIS A 60 -0.11 -13.86 8.78
C HIS A 60 0.06 -13.37 7.32
N PRO A 61 1.20 -13.67 6.66
CA PRO A 61 1.44 -13.31 5.26
C PRO A 61 0.35 -13.87 4.33
N ASN A 62 0.03 -13.15 3.25
CA ASN A 62 -1.03 -13.51 2.30
C ASN A 62 -2.30 -13.98 3.02
N TYR A 63 -2.80 -13.14 3.93
CA TYR A 63 -4.02 -13.39 4.71
C TYR A 63 -4.00 -14.66 5.58
N GLY A 64 -2.80 -15.12 5.94
CA GLY A 64 -2.60 -16.34 6.74
C GLY A 64 -2.86 -17.63 5.96
N ARG A 65 -2.81 -17.62 4.62
CA ARG A 65 -3.14 -18.76 3.77
C ARG A 65 -2.46 -20.08 4.19
N GLU A 66 -1.16 -20.06 4.47
CA GLU A 66 -0.44 -21.27 4.90
C GLU A 66 -0.89 -21.79 6.28
N GLN A 67 -1.44 -20.93 7.13
CA GLN A 67 -2.07 -21.34 8.40
C GLN A 67 -3.48 -21.86 8.16
N VAL A 68 -4.23 -21.26 7.22
CA VAL A 68 -5.55 -21.76 6.78
C VAL A 68 -5.44 -23.19 6.25
N LEU A 69 -4.47 -23.46 5.38
CA LEU A 69 -4.22 -24.80 4.84
C LEU A 69 -3.85 -25.84 5.92
N ARG A 70 -3.34 -25.38 7.07
CA ARG A 70 -3.05 -26.23 8.24
C ARG A 70 -4.22 -26.31 9.23
N GLY A 71 -5.32 -25.61 8.98
CA GLY A 71 -6.47 -25.54 9.88
C GLY A 71 -6.24 -24.69 11.13
N GLU A 72 -5.24 -23.81 11.12
CA GLU A 72 -4.80 -23.02 12.28
C GLU A 72 -5.34 -21.58 12.28
N TYR A 73 -5.96 -21.13 11.18
CA TYR A 73 -6.40 -19.75 11.01
C TYR A 73 -7.64 -19.66 10.11
N GLY A 74 -8.49 -18.65 10.34
CA GLY A 74 -9.79 -18.45 9.68
C GLY A 74 -9.74 -17.62 8.40
N GLY A 75 -8.56 -17.34 7.87
CA GLY A 75 -8.36 -16.70 6.57
C GLY A 75 -8.68 -15.20 6.54
N PRO A 76 -8.95 -14.64 5.34
CA PRO A 76 -9.09 -13.20 5.13
C PRO A 76 -10.10 -12.52 6.04
N ARG A 77 -11.21 -13.19 6.33
CA ARG A 77 -12.24 -12.64 7.21
C ARG A 77 -11.71 -12.40 8.62
N GLN A 78 -11.11 -13.43 9.23
CA GLN A 78 -10.45 -13.28 10.54
C GLN A 78 -9.34 -12.23 10.48
N TRP A 79 -8.53 -12.25 9.41
CA TRP A 79 -7.42 -11.32 9.21
C TRP A 79 -7.85 -9.86 9.25
N TRP A 80 -8.93 -9.53 8.55
CA TRP A 80 -9.49 -8.17 8.55
C TRP A 80 -10.24 -7.82 9.82
N GLU A 81 -10.93 -8.77 10.47
CA GLU A 81 -11.53 -8.55 11.79
C GLU A 81 -10.48 -8.17 12.83
N GLU A 82 -9.34 -8.87 12.84
CA GLU A 82 -8.22 -8.60 13.74
C GLU A 82 -7.60 -7.22 13.47
N ILE A 83 -7.46 -6.82 12.19
CA ILE A 83 -7.00 -5.48 11.85
C ILE A 83 -7.99 -4.40 12.28
N ILE A 84 -9.28 -4.58 12.03
CA ILE A 84 -10.31 -3.61 12.41
C ILE A 84 -10.30 -3.42 13.93
N ARG A 85 -10.40 -4.53 14.67
CA ARG A 85 -10.40 -4.50 16.14
C ARG A 85 -9.09 -3.96 16.68
N GLY A 86 -7.96 -4.40 16.16
CA GLY A 86 -6.64 -3.95 16.56
C GLY A 86 -6.48 -2.45 16.34
N SER A 87 -6.92 -1.92 15.20
CA SER A 87 -6.82 -0.49 14.87
C SER A 87 -7.68 0.37 15.79
N LEU A 88 -8.92 -0.05 16.03
CA LEU A 88 -9.84 0.65 16.95
C LEU A 88 -9.34 0.58 18.40
N LYS A 89 -8.89 -0.60 18.88
CA LYS A 89 -8.28 -0.75 20.22
C LYS A 89 -7.03 0.10 20.36
N TRP A 90 -6.17 0.10 19.34
CA TRP A 90 -4.96 0.90 19.34
C TRP A 90 -5.30 2.39 19.42
N ALA A 91 -6.28 2.86 18.64
CA ALA A 91 -6.70 4.26 18.66
C ALA A 91 -7.34 4.67 19.99
N MET A 92 -8.05 3.77 20.67
CA MET A 92 -8.59 4.02 22.01
C MET A 92 -7.49 4.02 23.08
N ASN A 93 -6.59 3.04 23.07
CA ASN A 93 -5.61 2.83 24.14
C ASN A 93 -4.34 3.68 24.02
N ASN A 94 -3.91 3.95 22.79
CA ASN A 94 -2.83 4.89 22.54
C ASN A 94 -3.43 6.29 22.54
N ASP A 95 -3.67 6.77 23.75
CA ASP A 95 -3.69 8.19 23.95
C ASP A 95 -2.28 8.71 23.69
N SER A 96 -2.09 9.27 22.50
CA SER A 96 -1.18 10.41 22.34
C SER A 96 -1.48 11.54 23.36
N ASP A 97 -2.64 11.49 24.03
CA ASP A 97 -3.12 12.39 25.09
C ASP A 97 -3.01 11.85 26.54
N ARG A 98 -2.38 10.69 26.81
CA ARG A 98 -2.34 10.13 28.20
C ARG A 98 -1.24 10.75 29.04
N ASN A 99 -0.42 11.61 28.45
CA ASN A 99 0.54 12.43 29.17
C ASN A 99 0.02 13.85 29.46
N THR A 100 -1.25 14.15 29.17
CA THR A 100 -1.87 15.47 29.38
C THR A 100 -3.02 15.48 30.40
N GLY A 101 -3.04 14.48 31.30
CA GLY A 101 -4.10 14.30 32.30
C GLY A 101 -3.60 14.22 33.74
N MET A 102 -2.71 15.10 34.19
CA MET A 102 -2.45 15.29 35.62
C MET A 102 -2.62 16.77 35.94
N GLN A 103 -3.51 17.05 36.90
CA GLN A 103 -4.05 18.37 37.24
C GLN A 103 -2.99 19.49 37.17
N THR A 104 -3.07 20.33 36.15
CA THR A 104 -2.25 21.53 36.01
C THR A 104 -2.89 22.67 36.80
N GLN A 105 -2.31 23.00 37.95
CA GLN A 105 -2.33 24.40 38.39
C GLN A 105 -1.35 25.16 37.51
N THR A 106 -1.85 26.04 36.64
CA THR A 106 -1.03 26.96 35.85
C THR A 106 -0.35 27.97 36.79
N PRO A 107 0.98 28.13 36.75
CA PRO A 107 1.61 29.27 37.41
C PRO A 107 1.36 30.50 36.52
N SER A 108 0.41 31.33 36.92
CA SER A 108 0.25 32.67 36.36
C SER A 108 1.49 33.51 36.70
N GLY A 109 2.30 33.88 35.71
CA GLY A 109 3.49 34.73 35.91
C GLY A 109 4.30 35.04 34.66
N GLN A 110 5.12 36.10 34.73
CA GLN A 110 5.99 36.61 33.64
C GLN A 110 6.96 35.56 33.05
N ASP A 111 7.26 34.49 33.79
CA ASP A 111 8.19 33.43 33.37
C ASP A 111 7.64 32.54 32.24
N GLY A 112 6.32 32.27 32.22
CA GLY A 112 5.71 31.47 31.14
C GLY A 112 5.76 32.18 29.78
N LYS A 113 5.66 33.51 29.78
CA LYS A 113 5.79 34.32 28.56
C LYS A 113 7.22 34.31 28.02
N ARG A 114 8.22 34.29 28.92
CA ARG A 114 9.64 34.28 28.53
C ARG A 114 10.06 32.95 27.91
N ILE A 115 9.55 31.84 28.44
CA ILE A 115 9.83 30.49 27.93
C ILE A 115 9.21 30.27 26.54
N LEU A 116 7.95 30.71 26.33
CA LEU A 116 7.31 30.65 25.02
C LEU A 116 8.05 31.50 23.98
N GLN A 117 8.43 32.73 24.34
CA GLN A 117 9.23 33.59 23.46
C GLN A 117 10.59 32.97 23.10
N GLN A 118 11.26 32.33 24.06
CA GLN A 118 12.54 31.68 23.82
C GLN A 118 12.42 30.48 22.87
N TRP A 119 11.34 29.72 22.96
CA TRP A 119 11.10 28.58 22.06
C TRP A 119 10.62 29.00 20.67
N GLU A 120 9.77 30.00 20.57
CA GLU A 120 9.40 30.59 19.27
C GLU A 120 10.64 31.09 18.53
N MET A 121 11.55 31.75 19.26
CA MET A 121 12.84 32.18 18.72
C MET A 121 13.71 30.99 18.27
N GLN A 122 13.75 29.88 19.03
CA GLN A 122 14.47 28.66 18.63
C GLN A 122 13.86 28.00 17.38
N ARG A 123 12.52 27.99 17.26
CA ARG A 123 11.81 27.49 16.08
C ARG A 123 12.13 28.30 14.84
N THR A 124 12.01 29.62 14.91
CA THR A 124 12.32 30.50 13.78
C THR A 124 13.79 30.39 13.37
N LEU A 125 14.71 30.26 14.32
CA LEU A 125 16.13 30.05 14.01
C LEU A 125 16.38 28.71 13.30
N LEU A 126 15.71 27.63 13.74
CA LEU A 126 15.84 26.33 13.10
C LEU A 126 15.23 26.32 11.68
N GLU A 127 14.10 26.99 11.48
CA GLU A 127 13.49 27.18 10.17
C GLU A 127 14.44 27.91 9.22
N GLN A 128 15.01 29.04 9.66
CA GLN A 128 16.00 29.77 8.86
C GLN A 128 17.24 28.93 8.54
N GLN A 129 17.72 28.10 9.47
CA GLN A 129 18.84 27.19 9.23
C GLN A 129 18.48 26.10 8.21
N ASN A 130 17.27 25.53 8.31
CA ASN A 130 16.79 24.51 7.38
C ASN A 130 16.61 25.09 5.97
N GLU A 131 16.06 26.29 5.85
CA GLU A 131 15.90 27.00 4.58
C GLU A 131 17.26 27.35 3.96
N ARG A 132 18.23 27.86 4.74
CA ARG A 132 19.59 28.13 4.24
C ARG A 132 20.29 26.89 3.70
N ARG A 133 20.16 25.75 4.41
CA ARG A 133 20.72 24.46 3.95
C ARG A 133 20.07 24.01 2.65
N LEU A 134 18.76 24.19 2.52
CA LEU A 134 18.01 23.83 1.32
C LEU A 134 18.35 24.76 0.13
N ALA A 135 18.52 26.06 0.39
CA ALA A 135 18.91 27.05 -0.61
C ALA A 135 20.30 26.78 -1.19
N LEU A 136 21.29 26.46 -0.36
CA LEU A 136 22.64 26.09 -0.82
C LEU A 136 22.64 24.86 -1.74
N LEU A 137 21.82 23.86 -1.41
CA LEU A 137 21.74 22.64 -2.22
C LEU A 137 20.94 22.86 -3.52
N ARG A 138 19.92 23.73 -3.49
CA ARG A 138 19.19 24.17 -4.70
C ARG A 138 20.09 25.00 -5.62
N GLU A 139 20.92 25.88 -5.10
CA GLU A 139 21.91 26.64 -5.88
C GLU A 139 22.93 25.70 -6.55
N LYS A 140 23.46 24.73 -5.81
CA LYS A 140 24.32 23.66 -6.37
C LYS A 140 23.61 22.90 -7.50
N ARG A 141 22.33 22.55 -7.31
CA ARG A 141 21.52 21.86 -8.31
C ARG A 141 21.36 22.70 -9.58
N GLU A 142 21.05 23.98 -9.45
CA GLU A 142 20.90 24.92 -10.58
C GLU A 142 22.22 25.13 -11.32
N GLU A 143 23.35 25.17 -10.61
CA GLU A 143 24.68 25.22 -11.21
C GLU A 143 24.99 23.93 -11.99
N ALA A 144 24.71 22.76 -11.41
CA ALA A 144 24.87 21.46 -12.07
C ALA A 144 23.99 21.38 -13.34
N GLN A 145 22.73 21.82 -13.29
CA GLN A 145 21.85 21.89 -14.46
C GLN A 145 22.39 22.83 -15.55
N ARG A 146 22.93 23.99 -15.18
CA ARG A 146 23.57 24.92 -16.13
C ARG A 146 24.81 24.29 -16.79
N ASN A 147 25.61 23.54 -16.04
CA ASN A 147 26.79 22.85 -16.56
C ASN A 147 26.40 21.70 -17.51
N VAL A 148 25.39 20.91 -17.18
CA VAL A 148 24.84 19.87 -18.08
C VAL A 148 24.33 20.49 -19.38
N LYS A 149 23.56 21.58 -19.29
CA LYS A 149 23.04 22.30 -20.47
C LYS A 149 24.17 22.86 -21.34
N ARG A 150 25.23 23.40 -20.73
CA ARG A 150 26.42 23.89 -21.44
C ARG A 150 27.18 22.75 -22.13
N ALA A 151 27.33 21.59 -21.47
CA ALA A 151 27.95 20.41 -22.07
C ALA A 151 27.16 19.89 -23.28
N MET A 152 25.83 19.87 -23.20
CA MET A 152 24.97 19.49 -24.34
C MET A 152 25.09 20.47 -25.52
N ILE A 153 25.19 21.78 -25.26
CA ILE A 153 25.39 22.77 -26.32
C ILE A 153 26.75 22.60 -27.00
N ASN A 154 27.81 22.32 -26.25
CA ASN A 154 29.15 22.09 -26.82
C ASN A 154 29.21 20.80 -27.65
N TYR A 155 28.50 19.74 -27.24
CA TYR A 155 28.39 18.49 -28.00
C TYR A 155 27.68 18.69 -29.35
N SER A 156 26.61 19.51 -29.38
CA SER A 156 25.89 19.85 -30.61
C SER A 156 26.68 20.72 -31.60
N ASN A 157 27.75 21.39 -31.14
CA ASN A 157 28.62 22.23 -31.97
C ASN A 157 29.87 21.52 -32.52
N GLY A 158 29.98 20.19 -32.34
CA GLY A 158 30.94 19.34 -33.08
C GLY A 158 32.36 19.25 -32.53
N ASP A 159 32.62 19.67 -31.28
CA ASP A 159 33.95 19.56 -30.66
C ASP A 159 34.19 18.11 -30.20
N SER A 160 34.70 17.28 -31.10
CA SER A 160 34.95 15.85 -30.92
C SER A 160 36.39 15.63 -30.46
N GLY A 161 36.65 15.93 -29.18
CA GLY A 161 37.94 15.71 -28.54
C GLY A 161 37.81 15.18 -27.12
N ILE A 162 38.18 13.90 -26.94
CA ILE A 162 38.49 13.17 -25.69
C ILE A 162 37.34 12.28 -25.15
N GLN A 163 37.56 10.96 -25.27
CA GLN A 163 36.88 9.91 -24.51
C GLN A 163 37.07 10.13 -23.01
N THR A 164 35.97 10.18 -22.23
CA THR A 164 35.90 9.68 -20.85
C THR A 164 34.44 9.74 -20.35
N GLN A 165 33.98 8.63 -19.78
CA GLN A 165 32.83 8.44 -18.88
C GLN A 165 31.83 9.60 -18.76
N THR A 166 30.59 9.37 -19.17
CA THR A 166 29.41 10.22 -18.90
C THR A 166 29.09 10.25 -17.41
N GLN A 167 29.91 10.95 -16.63
CA GLN A 167 29.53 11.58 -15.38
C GLN A 167 29.87 13.06 -15.55
N THR A 168 28.91 13.86 -15.99
CA THR A 168 29.07 15.32 -16.01
C THR A 168 29.00 15.83 -14.57
N HIS A 169 30.19 15.99 -13.99
CA HIS A 169 30.42 16.42 -12.61
C HIS A 169 29.96 17.88 -12.44
N GLY A 170 28.97 18.11 -11.57
CA GLY A 170 28.37 19.41 -11.32
C GLY A 170 29.01 20.10 -10.11
N GLY A 171 30.08 20.87 -10.35
CA GLY A 171 30.70 21.72 -9.33
C GLY A 171 31.97 21.12 -8.72
N GLN A 172 32.68 21.93 -7.92
CA GLN A 172 34.08 21.75 -7.49
C GLN A 172 34.45 20.39 -6.85
N ASN A 173 33.48 19.53 -6.51
CA ASN A 173 33.68 18.24 -5.83
C ASN A 173 33.19 16.99 -6.59
N GLY A 174 32.68 17.12 -7.81
CA GLY A 174 32.39 15.95 -8.64
C GLY A 174 31.03 15.26 -8.47
N GLU A 175 30.08 15.88 -7.77
CA GLU A 175 28.75 15.31 -7.53
C GLU A 175 27.88 15.32 -8.81
N THR A 176 27.15 14.23 -9.07
CA THR A 176 26.20 14.12 -10.20
C THR A 176 24.86 14.78 -9.87
N LEU A 177 24.09 15.20 -10.88
CA LEU A 177 22.77 15.82 -10.67
C LEU A 177 21.80 14.89 -9.93
N GLN A 178 21.88 13.58 -10.17
CA GLN A 178 21.10 12.55 -9.46
C GLN A 178 21.47 12.47 -7.97
N GLU A 179 22.75 12.58 -7.62
CA GLU A 179 23.20 12.60 -6.23
C GLU A 179 22.74 13.87 -5.50
N ILE A 180 22.78 15.03 -6.17
CA ILE A 180 22.27 16.29 -5.61
C ILE A 180 20.76 16.21 -5.35
N ASP A 181 20.00 15.61 -6.27
CA ASP A 181 18.54 15.43 -6.12
C ASP A 181 18.19 14.45 -4.98
N MET A 182 18.97 13.38 -4.82
CA MET A 182 18.84 12.45 -3.69
C MET A 182 19.20 13.13 -2.35
N GLN A 183 20.26 13.94 -2.31
CA GLN A 183 20.63 14.71 -1.13
C GLN A 183 19.55 15.73 -0.76
N LEU A 184 18.90 16.36 -1.75
CA LEU A 184 17.80 17.31 -1.53
C LEU A 184 16.59 16.62 -0.90
N MET A 185 16.19 15.47 -1.43
CA MET A 185 15.09 14.66 -0.89
C MET A 185 15.37 14.23 0.57
N LEU A 186 16.59 13.73 0.84
CA LEU A 186 16.96 13.30 2.18
C LEU A 186 17.02 14.48 3.16
N LEU A 187 17.51 15.63 2.71
CA LEU A 187 17.58 16.85 3.51
C LEU A 187 16.19 17.40 3.84
N GLU A 188 15.26 17.37 2.89
CA GLU A 188 13.85 17.74 3.14
C GLU A 188 13.20 16.79 4.15
N GLN A 189 13.45 15.49 4.04
CA GLN A 189 12.97 14.51 5.01
C GLN A 189 13.58 14.72 6.41
N GLN A 190 14.88 15.00 6.49
CA GLN A 190 15.57 15.30 7.75
C GLN A 190 15.08 16.61 8.38
N ASN A 191 14.90 17.66 7.58
CA ASN A 191 14.39 18.95 8.04
C ASN A 191 12.96 18.82 8.56
N LYS A 192 12.11 18.06 7.85
CA LYS A 192 10.75 17.74 8.30
C LYS A 192 10.78 17.01 9.66
N ARG A 193 11.59 15.96 9.80
CA ARG A 193 11.76 15.25 11.09
C ARG A 193 12.28 16.17 12.20
N ARG A 194 13.21 17.08 11.93
CA ARG A 194 13.72 18.04 12.92
C ARG A 194 12.64 19.05 13.36
N MET A 195 11.81 19.50 12.43
CA MET A 195 10.67 20.37 12.72
C MET A 195 9.59 19.63 13.51
N ASP A 196 9.34 18.36 13.19
CA ASP A 196 8.44 17.48 13.95
C ASP A 196 8.97 17.24 15.37
N ILE A 197 10.27 17.01 15.53
CA ILE A 197 10.90 16.88 16.87
C ILE A 197 10.78 18.19 17.66
N LEU A 198 11.06 19.34 17.06
CA LEU A 198 10.98 20.63 17.77
C LEU A 198 9.52 21.02 18.08
N SER A 199 8.57 20.68 17.21
CA SER A 199 7.14 20.86 17.48
C SER A 199 6.66 19.99 18.63
N CYS A 200 7.21 18.78 18.78
CA CYS A 200 7.02 17.90 19.93
C CYS A 200 7.74 18.37 21.21
N GLN A 201 8.73 19.27 21.11
CA GLN A 201 9.46 19.87 22.22
C GLN A 201 8.94 21.27 22.60
N SER A 202 7.71 21.62 22.18
CA SER A 202 7.09 22.89 22.55
C SER A 202 7.06 23.08 24.07
N PRO A 203 7.23 24.28 24.64
CA PRO A 203 7.15 24.46 26.09
C PRO A 203 5.72 24.33 26.61
N ILE A 204 4.74 24.23 25.71
CA ILE A 204 3.37 23.82 26.01
C ILE A 204 3.32 22.31 26.34
N SER A 205 4.36 21.55 25.99
CA SER A 205 4.63 20.17 26.39
C SER A 205 5.85 20.14 27.33
N GLY A 206 5.60 20.12 28.64
CA GLY A 206 6.64 20.20 29.66
C GLY A 206 7.64 19.04 29.64
N GLN A 207 8.94 19.37 29.65
CA GLN A 207 10.02 18.48 30.07
C GLN A 207 10.25 18.64 31.58
N GLN A 208 10.42 17.52 32.29
CA GLN A 208 11.39 17.41 33.38
C GLN A 208 12.36 16.27 33.03
N GLN A 209 13.57 16.65 32.63
CA GLN A 209 14.75 15.82 32.80
C GLN A 209 15.30 16.12 34.20
N THR A 210 15.45 15.10 35.03
CA THR A 210 16.40 15.14 36.14
C THR A 210 17.54 14.16 35.84
N LEU A 211 18.75 14.73 35.81
CA LEU A 211 20.03 14.02 35.82
C LEU A 211 20.14 13.17 37.10
N PRO A 212 20.78 11.99 37.07
CA PRO A 212 21.16 11.32 38.31
C PRO A 212 22.39 12.01 38.92
N PRO A 213 22.50 12.09 40.26
CA PRO A 213 23.72 12.56 40.90
C PRO A 213 24.77 11.45 40.94
N ASP A 214 26.01 11.82 40.60
CA ASP A 214 27.21 11.05 40.89
C ASP A 214 27.34 10.84 42.41
N THR A 215 27.58 9.59 42.82
CA THR A 215 28.43 9.29 43.98
C THR A 215 29.17 7.98 43.75
N ASP A 216 30.50 8.10 43.71
CA ASP A 216 31.47 7.02 43.79
C ASP A 216 31.32 6.21 45.09
N THR A 217 31.54 4.89 45.06
CA THR A 217 32.75 4.25 45.64
C THR A 217 32.65 2.71 45.65
N ASP A 218 33.76 2.13 45.19
CA ASP A 218 34.45 0.93 45.68
C ASP A 218 33.99 -0.52 45.34
N ALA A 219 34.74 -1.05 44.36
CA ALA A 219 35.70 -2.13 44.53
C ALA A 219 35.21 -3.57 44.83
N SER A 220 35.33 -4.41 43.79
CA SER A 220 36.41 -5.42 43.66
C SER A 220 35.97 -6.84 43.29
N SER A 221 36.79 -7.38 42.38
CA SER A 221 37.22 -8.77 42.23
C SER A 221 36.42 -9.75 41.34
N ASN A 222 37.14 -10.16 40.27
CA ASN A 222 37.38 -11.54 39.80
C ASN A 222 36.19 -12.40 39.34
N ASP A 223 36.29 -13.30 38.36
CA ASP A 223 37.32 -13.76 37.42
C ASP A 223 36.60 -14.76 36.48
N SER A 224 37.19 -15.03 35.32
CA SER A 224 37.16 -16.28 34.54
C SER A 224 35.89 -16.78 33.83
N ARG A 225 36.00 -16.76 32.49
CA ARG A 225 35.84 -17.87 31.50
C ARG A 225 34.73 -18.90 31.72
N GLU A 226 33.86 -19.10 30.71
CA GLU A 226 33.91 -20.27 29.82
C GLU A 226 32.84 -20.24 28.71
N ASP A 227 33.21 -20.82 27.57
CA ASP A 227 32.39 -21.16 26.42
C ASP A 227 31.22 -22.09 26.76
N THR A 228 30.08 -21.91 26.10
CA THR A 228 29.46 -22.89 25.18
C THR A 228 27.95 -22.66 24.99
N GLN A 229 27.52 -23.05 23.79
CA GLN A 229 26.22 -23.65 23.47
C GLN A 229 25.09 -22.78 22.92
N LYS A 230 24.94 -22.93 21.59
CA LYS A 230 23.74 -22.76 20.77
C LYS A 230 22.47 -23.18 21.53
N MET A 231 21.45 -22.32 21.51
CA MET A 231 20.06 -22.75 21.37
C MET A 231 19.20 -21.59 20.86
N ALA A 232 18.51 -21.85 19.75
CA ALA A 232 17.49 -20.98 19.21
C ALA A 232 16.40 -20.76 20.27
N LYS A 233 16.10 -19.49 20.56
CA LYS A 233 14.88 -19.10 21.28
C LYS A 233 13.91 -18.50 20.27
N THR A 234 13.04 -19.36 19.77
CA THR A 234 11.66 -19.00 19.46
C THR A 234 11.11 -18.25 20.67
N LYS A 235 10.83 -16.95 20.50
CA LYS A 235 10.05 -16.18 21.46
C LYS A 235 8.62 -16.17 20.94
N ASP A 236 7.79 -16.91 21.65
CA ASP A 236 6.35 -16.90 21.55
C ASP A 236 5.84 -15.45 21.62
N CYS A 237 5.27 -14.97 20.51
CA CYS A 237 4.40 -13.79 20.53
C CYS A 237 3.00 -14.24 20.96
N LEU A 238 2.84 -14.63 22.23
CA LEU A 238 1.54 -14.56 22.88
C LEU A 238 1.35 -13.12 23.37
N TRP A 239 0.38 -12.42 22.79
CA TRP A 239 -0.18 -11.24 23.44
C TRP A 239 -0.68 -11.63 24.84
N PRO A 240 -0.33 -10.90 25.91
CA PRO A 240 -0.78 -11.26 27.24
C PRO A 240 -2.29 -11.04 27.34
N SER A 241 -3.03 -12.08 27.74
CA SER A 241 -4.36 -11.92 28.31
C SER A 241 -4.25 -11.06 29.59
N PRO A 242 -5.20 -10.16 29.87
CA PRO A 242 -5.13 -9.39 31.10
C PRO A 242 -5.40 -10.33 32.28
N SER A 243 -4.38 -10.57 33.10
CA SER A 243 -4.56 -11.19 34.40
C SER A 243 -5.43 -10.27 35.26
N ALA A 244 -6.56 -10.82 35.73
CA ALA A 244 -7.41 -10.16 36.71
C ALA A 244 -6.59 -9.89 37.98
N GLY A 245 -6.34 -8.61 38.26
CA GLY A 245 -5.66 -8.16 39.47
C GLY A 245 -5.33 -6.68 39.36
N ASP A 246 -5.93 -5.89 40.23
CA ASP A 246 -5.67 -4.46 40.48
C ASP A 246 -6.29 -3.44 39.51
N ALA A 247 -7.63 -3.46 39.46
CA ALA A 247 -8.41 -2.28 39.08
C ALA A 247 -8.96 -1.60 40.35
N MET A 248 -8.31 -0.52 40.81
CA MET A 248 -8.96 0.55 41.59
C MET A 248 -8.25 1.89 41.40
N ALA A 249 -8.67 2.64 40.37
CA ALA A 249 -8.74 4.10 40.39
C ALA A 249 -9.54 4.63 39.16
N GLN A 250 -10.74 5.14 39.41
CA GLN A 250 -11.57 5.99 38.54
C GLN A 250 -12.08 5.40 37.20
N GLY A 251 -12.99 4.41 37.29
CA GLY A 251 -14.33 4.49 36.70
C GLY A 251 -14.59 4.91 35.23
N HIS A 252 -13.71 4.64 34.27
CA HIS A 252 -14.09 4.59 32.85
C HIS A 252 -13.78 3.20 32.29
N VAL A 253 -14.80 2.34 32.23
CA VAL A 253 -14.73 1.10 31.45
C VAL A 253 -14.65 1.52 29.99
N MET A 254 -13.51 1.27 29.34
CA MET A 254 -13.40 1.47 27.89
C MET A 254 -14.49 0.63 27.22
N PRO A 255 -15.31 1.21 26.33
CA PRO A 255 -16.33 0.44 25.66
C PRO A 255 -15.66 -0.66 24.83
N ASP A 256 -16.15 -1.90 24.99
CA ASP A 256 -15.79 -2.97 24.08
C ASP A 256 -16.17 -2.57 22.65
N ILE A 257 -15.38 -3.00 21.67
CA ILE A 257 -15.67 -2.72 20.27
C ILE A 257 -16.92 -3.52 19.88
N PRO A 258 -18.02 -2.86 19.45
CA PRO A 258 -19.23 -3.55 19.06
C PRO A 258 -18.96 -4.46 17.87
N ASP A 259 -19.41 -5.72 17.92
CA ASP A 259 -19.27 -6.65 16.81
C ASP A 259 -19.98 -6.13 15.55
N ALA A 260 -21.13 -5.47 15.73
CA ALA A 260 -21.86 -4.84 14.63
C ALA A 260 -21.02 -3.77 13.89
N LEU A 261 -20.14 -3.03 14.58
CA LEU A 261 -19.22 -2.08 13.94
C LEU A 261 -18.18 -2.81 13.09
N VAL A 262 -17.62 -3.91 13.60
CA VAL A 262 -16.65 -4.73 12.87
C VAL A 262 -17.30 -5.29 11.60
N GLN A 263 -18.49 -5.88 11.73
CA GLN A 263 -19.26 -6.41 10.61
C GLN A 263 -19.63 -5.33 9.59
N HIS A 264 -20.01 -4.14 10.07
CA HIS A 264 -20.30 -2.98 9.21
C HIS A 264 -19.07 -2.56 8.39
N LEU A 265 -17.89 -2.49 9.01
CA LEU A 265 -16.65 -2.15 8.30
C LEU A 265 -16.23 -3.25 7.31
N LEU A 266 -16.37 -4.52 7.67
CA LEU A 266 -16.13 -5.63 6.74
C LEU A 266 -17.04 -5.52 5.50
N HIS A 267 -18.34 -5.31 5.70
CA HIS A 267 -19.31 -5.14 4.62
C HIS A 267 -18.98 -3.94 3.74
N ARG A 268 -18.69 -2.78 4.35
CA ARG A 268 -18.32 -1.56 3.64
C ARG A 268 -17.13 -1.78 2.71
N PHE A 269 -16.06 -2.39 3.21
CA PHE A 269 -14.85 -2.69 2.42
C PHE A 269 -14.95 -3.97 1.58
N SER A 270 -16.16 -4.50 1.41
CA SER A 270 -16.49 -5.56 0.45
C SER A 270 -17.41 -5.07 -0.67
N SER A 271 -17.69 -3.75 -0.76
CA SER A 271 -18.66 -3.20 -1.70
C SER A 271 -18.38 -1.75 -2.14
N ARG A 272 -19.25 -1.22 -3.01
CA ARG A 272 -19.29 0.18 -3.49
C ARG A 272 -19.38 1.22 -2.38
N GLU A 273 -19.74 0.82 -1.15
CA GLU A 273 -19.72 1.71 0.00
C GLU A 273 -18.31 2.18 0.32
N GLY A 274 -17.31 1.31 0.22
CA GLY A 274 -15.91 1.62 0.51
C GLY A 274 -15.15 2.23 -0.67
N TYR A 275 -15.62 2.00 -1.89
CA TYR A 275 -14.84 2.21 -3.12
C TYR A 275 -15.58 2.97 -4.22
N SER A 276 -14.79 3.47 -5.17
CA SER A 276 -15.23 4.06 -6.43
C SER A 276 -14.31 3.58 -7.56
N LEU A 277 -14.86 3.46 -8.78
CA LEU A 277 -14.06 3.23 -9.98
C LEU A 277 -13.27 4.48 -10.37
N PHE A 278 -12.12 4.30 -11.02
CA PHE A 278 -11.49 5.39 -11.76
C PHE A 278 -12.34 5.79 -12.96
N HIS A 279 -12.27 7.07 -13.33
CA HIS A 279 -13.15 7.70 -14.33
C HIS A 279 -13.07 7.09 -15.75
N ASP A 280 -11.97 6.42 -16.09
CA ASP A 280 -11.72 5.82 -17.40
C ASP A 280 -12.15 4.34 -17.49
N VAL A 281 -12.51 3.72 -16.37
CA VAL A 281 -12.74 2.26 -16.27
C VAL A 281 -14.03 1.85 -16.97
N GLU A 282 -15.13 2.58 -16.77
CA GLU A 282 -16.41 2.28 -17.41
C GLU A 282 -16.31 2.38 -18.94
N GLN A 283 -15.64 3.43 -19.43
CA GLN A 283 -15.41 3.62 -20.86
C GLN A 283 -14.51 2.52 -21.42
N PHE A 284 -13.47 2.13 -20.68
CA PHE A 284 -12.59 1.03 -21.08
C PHE A 284 -13.34 -0.28 -21.28
N PHE A 285 -14.15 -0.72 -20.31
CA PHE A 285 -14.95 -1.94 -20.46
C PHE A 285 -16.00 -1.84 -21.56
N THR A 286 -16.61 -0.67 -21.74
CA THR A 286 -17.52 -0.42 -22.88
C THR A 286 -16.81 -0.63 -24.22
N LEU A 287 -15.57 -0.15 -24.36
CA LEU A 287 -14.79 -0.32 -25.59
C LEU A 287 -14.34 -1.78 -25.78
N LEU A 288 -13.90 -2.45 -24.71
CA LEU A 288 -13.57 -3.87 -24.77
C LEU A 288 -14.76 -4.74 -25.16
N GLY A 289 -15.96 -4.44 -24.66
CA GLY A 289 -17.18 -5.13 -25.06
C GLY A 289 -17.43 -5.05 -26.56
N ARG A 290 -17.22 -3.88 -27.17
CA ARG A 290 -17.33 -3.70 -28.62
C ARG A 290 -16.27 -4.50 -29.39
N LEU A 291 -15.03 -4.53 -28.90
CA LEU A 291 -13.95 -5.32 -29.53
C LEU A 291 -14.21 -6.81 -29.43
N LYS A 292 -14.77 -7.25 -28.30
CA LYS A 292 -15.18 -8.63 -28.07
C LYS A 292 -16.30 -9.08 -29.04
N GLU A 293 -17.17 -8.17 -29.45
CA GLU A 293 -18.26 -8.42 -30.41
C GLU A 293 -17.81 -8.31 -31.89
N GLU A 294 -16.69 -7.64 -32.16
CA GLU A 294 -16.21 -7.37 -33.52
C GLU A 294 -15.71 -8.64 -34.21
N ARG A 295 -16.46 -9.11 -35.22
CA ARG A 295 -16.04 -10.26 -36.03
C ARG A 295 -14.98 -9.86 -37.05
N GLY A 296 -13.89 -10.62 -37.09
CA GLY A 296 -12.79 -10.37 -38.02
C GLY A 296 -11.88 -9.20 -37.62
N GLY A 297 -11.94 -8.78 -36.36
CA GLY A 297 -10.98 -7.84 -35.77
C GLY A 297 -9.58 -8.46 -35.60
N TYR A 298 -8.66 -7.71 -34.98
CA TYR A 298 -7.27 -8.13 -34.80
C TYR A 298 -7.09 -9.38 -33.94
N PHE A 299 -8.03 -9.61 -33.02
CA PHE A 299 -8.08 -10.76 -32.15
C PHE A 299 -9.37 -11.53 -32.40
N ASP A 300 -9.25 -12.84 -32.58
CA ASP A 300 -10.39 -13.74 -32.73
C ASP A 300 -11.08 -13.97 -31.37
N ARG A 301 -10.31 -13.83 -30.28
CA ARG A 301 -10.75 -14.11 -28.91
C ARG A 301 -10.10 -13.11 -27.96
N ILE A 302 -10.90 -12.55 -27.05
CA ILE A 302 -10.43 -11.64 -26.01
C ILE A 302 -10.93 -12.13 -24.66
N VAL A 303 -10.01 -12.43 -23.76
CA VAL A 303 -10.28 -12.76 -22.36
C VAL A 303 -9.77 -11.62 -21.50
N VAL A 304 -10.60 -11.17 -20.57
CA VAL A 304 -10.27 -10.10 -19.63
C VAL A 304 -10.23 -10.67 -18.23
N GLY A 305 -9.15 -10.42 -17.50
CA GLY A 305 -8.97 -10.92 -16.14
C GLY A 305 -8.54 -9.85 -15.16
N VAL A 306 -8.69 -10.15 -13.87
CA VAL A 306 -8.07 -9.39 -12.79
C VAL A 306 -7.02 -10.25 -12.11
N VAL A 307 -5.83 -9.70 -11.86
CA VAL A 307 -4.73 -10.35 -11.13
C VAL A 307 -4.25 -9.39 -10.04
N SER A 308 -4.54 -9.69 -8.77
CA SER A 308 -4.32 -8.75 -7.66
C SER A 308 -3.73 -9.39 -6.42
N ASN A 309 -2.80 -8.68 -5.76
CA ASN A 309 -2.34 -9.01 -4.40
C ASN A 309 -3.40 -8.60 -3.39
N SER A 310 -4.46 -9.40 -3.32
CA SER A 310 -5.66 -9.15 -2.53
C SER A 310 -6.24 -10.48 -2.01
N ASP A 311 -7.27 -10.36 -1.18
CA ASP A 311 -8.13 -11.47 -0.77
C ASP A 311 -9.33 -11.65 -1.71
N ASP A 312 -10.19 -12.62 -1.39
CA ASP A 312 -11.31 -13.09 -2.19
C ASP A 312 -12.48 -12.10 -2.31
N ARG A 313 -12.43 -10.89 -1.73
CA ARG A 313 -13.49 -9.88 -1.88
C ARG A 313 -13.49 -9.13 -3.20
N VAL A 314 -12.41 -9.20 -3.98
CA VAL A 314 -12.24 -8.41 -5.22
C VAL A 314 -13.44 -8.55 -6.18
N PRO A 315 -13.97 -9.75 -6.46
CA PRO A 315 -15.13 -9.90 -7.33
C PRO A 315 -16.37 -9.19 -6.80
N ALA A 316 -16.73 -9.40 -5.53
CA ALA A 316 -17.89 -8.75 -4.91
C ALA A 316 -17.77 -7.21 -4.94
N VAL A 317 -16.56 -6.68 -4.74
CA VAL A 317 -16.30 -5.24 -4.89
C VAL A 317 -16.57 -4.78 -6.32
N LEU A 318 -16.03 -5.47 -7.33
CA LEU A 318 -16.20 -5.11 -8.74
C LEU A 318 -17.66 -5.22 -9.21
N GLU A 319 -18.37 -6.29 -8.83
CA GLU A 319 -19.80 -6.48 -9.08
C GLU A 319 -20.61 -5.37 -8.45
N SER A 320 -20.32 -5.06 -7.19
CA SER A 320 -20.96 -3.94 -6.51
C SER A 320 -20.60 -2.62 -7.19
N LEU A 321 -19.49 -2.47 -7.89
CA LEU A 321 -19.19 -1.23 -8.64
C LEU A 321 -19.87 -1.16 -10.01
N GLY A 322 -20.65 -2.19 -10.39
CA GLY A 322 -21.45 -2.22 -11.61
C GLY A 322 -20.83 -3.00 -12.77
N LEU A 323 -19.70 -3.68 -12.55
CA LEU A 323 -19.06 -4.53 -13.55
C LEU A 323 -19.62 -5.96 -13.51
N LYS A 324 -19.71 -6.61 -14.68
CA LYS A 324 -20.10 -8.02 -14.78
C LYS A 324 -18.87 -8.91 -14.62
N VAL A 325 -18.82 -9.69 -13.55
CA VAL A 325 -17.68 -10.55 -13.21
C VAL A 325 -18.05 -12.02 -13.39
N GLY A 326 -17.25 -12.73 -14.19
CA GLY A 326 -17.39 -14.16 -14.46
C GLY A 326 -17.02 -15.02 -13.24
N LYS A 327 -17.30 -16.32 -13.32
CA LYS A 327 -17.17 -17.27 -12.19
C LYS A 327 -15.77 -17.86 -11.99
N TYR A 328 -14.82 -17.63 -12.88
CA TYR A 328 -13.50 -18.29 -12.84
C TYR A 328 -12.58 -17.67 -11.78
N ARG A 329 -12.00 -18.54 -10.94
CA ARG A 329 -11.22 -18.19 -9.74
C ARG A 329 -9.98 -19.07 -9.61
N ALA A 330 -9.03 -18.64 -8.80
CA ALA A 330 -7.73 -19.30 -8.62
C ALA A 330 -7.65 -20.25 -7.41
N ASP A 331 -8.78 -20.62 -6.83
CA ASP A 331 -8.84 -21.43 -5.60
C ASP A 331 -8.60 -22.93 -5.84
N GLU A 332 -8.46 -23.36 -7.11
CA GLU A 332 -8.23 -24.75 -7.54
C GLU A 332 -9.18 -25.77 -6.87
N GLY A 333 -10.39 -25.36 -6.46
CA GLY A 333 -11.34 -26.22 -5.75
C GLY A 333 -10.95 -26.55 -4.30
N MET A 334 -10.01 -25.83 -3.70
CA MET A 334 -9.53 -26.07 -2.33
C MET A 334 -10.53 -25.69 -1.23
N GLY A 335 -11.63 -25.00 -1.56
CA GLY A 335 -12.64 -24.59 -0.58
C GLY A 335 -12.06 -23.68 0.52
N LEU A 336 -11.21 -22.72 0.12
CA LEU A 336 -10.56 -21.81 1.08
C LEU A 336 -11.62 -20.95 1.80
N PRO A 337 -11.57 -20.83 3.14
CA PRO A 337 -12.45 -19.92 3.87
C PRO A 337 -12.15 -18.47 3.49
N GLY A 338 -13.18 -17.63 3.51
CA GLY A 338 -13.06 -16.23 3.09
C GLY A 338 -14.38 -15.47 3.22
N PHE A 339 -14.57 -14.47 2.38
CA PHE A 339 -15.79 -13.69 2.26
C PHE A 339 -16.75 -14.25 1.22
N GLU A 340 -16.24 -14.94 0.21
CA GLU A 340 -17.10 -15.55 -0.79
C GLU A 340 -17.67 -16.89 -0.29
N GLU A 341 -19.00 -16.95 -0.13
CA GLU A 341 -19.72 -18.21 0.07
C GLU A 341 -19.94 -18.89 -1.29
N ARG A 342 -19.07 -19.85 -1.63
CA ARG A 342 -19.25 -20.72 -2.80
C ARG A 342 -19.96 -21.99 -2.35
N GLY A 343 -21.29 -21.92 -2.25
CA GLY A 343 -22.10 -23.10 -1.95
C GLY A 343 -21.91 -24.19 -3.02
N GLU A 344 -21.94 -25.46 -2.59
CA GLU A 344 -22.08 -26.65 -3.45
C GLU A 344 -23.36 -26.58 -4.32
N ASP A 345 -24.29 -25.68 -3.98
CA ASP A 345 -25.59 -25.50 -4.64
C ASP A 345 -25.52 -24.81 -6.02
N ARG A 346 -24.39 -24.21 -6.42
CA ARG A 346 -24.27 -23.67 -7.80
C ARG A 346 -24.15 -24.76 -8.87
N GLU A 347 -23.90 -26.01 -8.48
CA GLU A 347 -23.91 -27.15 -9.42
C GLU A 347 -25.30 -27.83 -9.52
N SER A 348 -26.29 -27.42 -8.71
CA SER A 348 -27.61 -28.09 -8.65
C SER A 348 -28.83 -27.23 -9.00
N SER A 349 -28.69 -25.92 -9.30
CA SER A 349 -29.78 -25.17 -9.93
C SER A 349 -29.79 -25.39 -11.44
N ASN A 350 -30.40 -26.52 -11.85
CA ASN A 350 -30.93 -26.72 -13.19
C ASN A 350 -31.75 -25.48 -13.64
N GLY A 351 -31.28 -24.78 -14.67
CA GLY A 351 -32.17 -24.11 -15.62
C GLY A 351 -32.55 -22.64 -15.35
N GLU A 352 -31.74 -21.86 -14.63
CA GLU A 352 -31.77 -20.41 -14.82
C GLU A 352 -30.76 -20.07 -15.90
N SER A 353 -31.24 -19.55 -17.03
CA SER A 353 -30.38 -19.07 -18.10
C SER A 353 -29.38 -18.09 -17.50
N GLU A 354 -28.11 -18.51 -17.41
CA GLU A 354 -26.97 -17.61 -17.22
C GLU A 354 -27.25 -16.42 -18.14
N SER A 355 -27.33 -15.21 -17.59
CA SER A 355 -27.66 -14.04 -18.42
C SER A 355 -26.79 -14.08 -19.66
N GLU A 356 -27.39 -14.16 -20.85
CA GLU A 356 -26.75 -14.33 -22.16
C GLU A 356 -25.87 -13.11 -22.56
N GLY A 357 -25.42 -12.31 -21.58
CA GLY A 357 -24.56 -11.16 -21.75
C GLY A 357 -23.10 -11.51 -21.48
N MET A 358 -22.23 -10.95 -22.30
CA MET A 358 -20.79 -11.05 -22.11
C MET A 358 -20.34 -10.42 -20.79
N ASN A 359 -19.41 -11.08 -20.09
CA ASN A 359 -18.78 -10.54 -18.89
C ASN A 359 -17.80 -9.42 -19.26
N ASP A 360 -17.72 -8.40 -18.40
CA ASP A 360 -16.68 -7.38 -18.48
C ASP A 360 -15.33 -7.99 -18.09
N ILE A 361 -15.34 -8.80 -17.03
CA ILE A 361 -14.19 -9.50 -16.47
C ILE A 361 -14.52 -11.00 -16.43
N ASP A 362 -13.78 -11.82 -17.15
CA ASP A 362 -14.04 -13.24 -17.32
C ASP A 362 -13.48 -14.09 -16.16
N LEU A 363 -12.36 -13.66 -15.57
CA LEU A 363 -11.68 -14.35 -14.46
C LEU A 363 -11.11 -13.38 -13.42
N VAL A 364 -11.01 -13.84 -12.18
CA VAL A 364 -10.33 -13.10 -11.09
C VAL A 364 -9.34 -14.03 -10.38
N VAL A 365 -8.09 -13.59 -10.28
CA VAL A 365 -6.99 -14.27 -9.60
C VAL A 365 -6.49 -13.38 -8.49
N THR A 366 -6.85 -13.73 -7.26
CA THR A 366 -6.33 -13.07 -6.05
C THR A 366 -5.11 -13.83 -5.54
N SER A 367 -4.15 -13.14 -4.91
CA SER A 367 -2.98 -13.80 -4.32
C SER A 367 -3.36 -14.78 -3.22
N TYR A 368 -4.45 -14.52 -2.50
CA TYR A 368 -4.95 -15.43 -1.47
C TYR A 368 -5.36 -16.78 -2.06
N GLU A 369 -6.19 -16.77 -3.11
CA GLU A 369 -6.64 -17.99 -3.77
C GLU A 369 -5.50 -18.69 -4.49
N ALA A 370 -4.74 -17.91 -5.27
CA ALA A 370 -3.60 -18.40 -6.03
C ALA A 370 -2.53 -18.98 -5.11
N GLY A 371 -2.33 -18.43 -3.91
CA GLY A 371 -1.25 -18.81 -3.00
C GLY A 371 0.12 -18.24 -3.35
N GLU A 372 0.19 -17.32 -4.29
CA GLU A 372 1.39 -16.54 -4.57
C GLU A 372 1.01 -15.08 -4.84
N GLU A 373 1.79 -14.15 -4.28
CA GLU A 373 1.68 -12.72 -4.54
C GLU A 373 2.58 -12.31 -5.72
N LYS A 374 2.14 -11.33 -6.51
CA LYS A 374 3.03 -10.56 -7.38
C LYS A 374 4.18 -9.97 -6.54
N PRO A 375 5.45 -10.02 -6.99
CA PRO A 375 5.88 -10.28 -8.37
C PRO A 375 6.11 -11.76 -8.74
N GLY A 376 5.60 -12.71 -7.97
CA GLY A 376 5.72 -14.14 -8.29
C GLY A 376 5.11 -14.51 -9.64
N ARG A 377 5.78 -15.40 -10.40
CA ARG A 377 5.37 -15.78 -11.77
C ARG A 377 4.13 -16.67 -11.79
N ARG A 378 3.90 -17.49 -10.75
CA ARG A 378 2.84 -18.50 -10.72
C ARG A 378 1.46 -17.87 -10.79
N ILE A 379 1.26 -16.67 -10.23
CA ILE A 379 -0.04 -15.98 -10.29
C ILE A 379 -0.44 -15.66 -11.76
N PHE A 380 0.53 -15.31 -12.62
CA PHE A 380 0.29 -15.09 -14.05
C PHE A 380 0.05 -16.40 -14.81
N ASP A 381 0.80 -17.46 -14.47
CA ASP A 381 0.58 -18.79 -15.05
C ASP A 381 -0.83 -19.32 -14.75
N ILE A 382 -1.34 -19.09 -13.53
CA ILE A 382 -2.71 -19.43 -13.15
C ILE A 382 -3.71 -18.64 -13.99
N ALA A 383 -3.53 -17.31 -14.13
CA ALA A 383 -4.41 -16.48 -14.94
C ALA A 383 -4.50 -16.97 -16.39
N ARG A 384 -3.35 -17.35 -16.99
CA ARG A 384 -3.33 -17.93 -18.34
C ARG A 384 -4.07 -19.27 -18.41
N ARG A 385 -3.86 -20.18 -17.45
CA ARG A 385 -4.56 -21.48 -17.42
C ARG A 385 -6.08 -21.31 -17.31
N LEU A 386 -6.54 -20.37 -16.48
CA LEU A 386 -7.96 -20.06 -16.38
C LEU A 386 -8.52 -19.50 -17.70
N ALA A 387 -7.77 -18.63 -18.38
CA ALA A 387 -8.15 -18.13 -19.70
C ALA A 387 -8.23 -19.27 -20.75
N GLU A 388 -7.29 -20.21 -20.72
CA GLU A 388 -7.31 -21.42 -21.56
C GLU A 388 -8.54 -22.30 -21.26
N GLN A 389 -8.93 -22.43 -19.98
CA GLN A 389 -10.14 -23.15 -19.60
C GLN A 389 -11.42 -22.46 -20.09
N ILE A 390 -11.50 -21.13 -19.99
CA ILE A 390 -12.63 -20.32 -20.49
C ILE A 390 -12.85 -20.54 -21.99
N LEU A 391 -11.75 -20.56 -22.77
CA LEU A 391 -11.82 -20.69 -24.23
C LEU A 391 -11.98 -22.14 -24.71
N GLY A 392 -11.78 -23.12 -23.84
CA GLY A 392 -11.78 -24.54 -24.19
C GLY A 392 -10.58 -24.96 -25.06
N HIS A 393 -10.48 -26.26 -25.31
CA HIS A 393 -9.43 -26.84 -26.15
C HIS A 393 -9.81 -26.82 -27.64
N ASP A 394 -9.65 -25.66 -28.29
CA ASP A 394 -9.87 -25.49 -29.74
C ASP A 394 -8.57 -25.51 -30.57
N GLY A 395 -7.56 -26.25 -30.11
CA GLY A 395 -6.27 -26.34 -30.78
C GLY A 395 -5.31 -25.17 -30.47
N PRO A 396 -4.18 -25.06 -31.20
CA PRO A 396 -3.15 -24.08 -30.90
C PRO A 396 -3.58 -22.65 -31.27
N SER A 397 -3.37 -21.71 -30.36
CA SER A 397 -3.64 -20.28 -30.53
C SER A 397 -2.36 -19.46 -30.29
N GLU A 398 -2.23 -18.36 -31.03
CA GLU A 398 -1.20 -17.36 -30.79
C GLU A 398 -1.69 -16.41 -29.69
N TRP A 399 -0.97 -16.33 -28.58
CA TRP A 399 -1.37 -15.55 -27.41
C TRP A 399 -0.62 -14.23 -27.30
N THR A 400 -1.36 -13.13 -27.24
CA THR A 400 -0.88 -11.84 -26.75
C THR A 400 -1.27 -11.73 -25.28
N LEU A 401 -0.27 -11.67 -24.41
CA LEU A 401 -0.44 -11.63 -22.95
C LEU A 401 -0.09 -10.24 -22.43
N VAL A 402 -1.06 -9.56 -21.81
CA VAL A 402 -0.93 -8.19 -21.34
C VAL A 402 -1.32 -8.10 -19.87
N HIS A 403 -0.53 -7.38 -19.09
CA HIS A 403 -0.89 -6.99 -17.73
C HIS A 403 -0.75 -5.49 -17.54
N VAL A 404 -1.68 -4.90 -16.78
CA VAL A 404 -1.71 -3.46 -16.47
C VAL A 404 -1.88 -3.27 -14.97
N GLY A 405 -1.07 -2.39 -14.38
CA GLY A 405 -1.27 -1.98 -12.99
C GLY A 405 -0.54 -0.71 -12.61
N ASP A 406 -0.75 -0.23 -11.38
CA ASP A 406 -0.23 1.04 -10.86
C ASP A 406 1.06 0.92 -10.05
N ASP A 407 1.63 -0.28 -9.91
CA ASP A 407 2.90 -0.53 -9.23
C ASP A 407 3.98 -1.04 -10.20
N LEU A 408 5.11 -0.32 -10.28
CA LEU A 408 6.21 -0.69 -11.17
C LEU A 408 6.76 -2.09 -10.90
N ARG A 409 6.90 -2.49 -9.63
CA ARG A 409 7.51 -3.77 -9.28
C ARG A 409 6.51 -4.91 -9.35
N LYS A 410 5.33 -4.71 -8.75
CA LYS A 410 4.33 -5.76 -8.63
C LYS A 410 3.52 -5.96 -9.90
N ASP A 411 3.41 -4.95 -10.76
CA ASP A 411 2.57 -5.08 -11.96
C ASP A 411 3.43 -5.07 -13.22
N TYR A 412 4.18 -3.98 -13.47
CA TYR A 412 4.96 -3.86 -14.71
C TYR A 412 6.10 -4.88 -14.79
N HIS A 413 7.05 -4.86 -13.85
CA HIS A 413 8.19 -5.78 -13.87
C HIS A 413 7.75 -7.22 -13.66
N ALA A 414 6.80 -7.48 -12.77
CA ALA A 414 6.27 -8.83 -12.55
C ALA A 414 5.71 -9.46 -13.83
N ALA A 415 4.98 -8.69 -14.63
CA ALA A 415 4.46 -9.15 -15.90
C ALA A 415 5.60 -9.41 -16.91
N VAL A 416 6.53 -8.47 -17.04
CA VAL A 416 7.70 -8.62 -17.94
C VAL A 416 8.51 -9.86 -17.58
N ASP A 417 8.81 -10.06 -16.29
CA ASP A 417 9.57 -11.20 -15.78
C ASP A 417 8.79 -12.53 -15.97
N ALA A 418 7.46 -12.49 -15.98
CA ALA A 418 6.61 -13.64 -16.31
C ALA A 418 6.57 -13.96 -17.81
N GLY A 419 7.13 -13.08 -18.67
CA GLY A 419 7.12 -13.18 -20.13
C GLY A 419 5.90 -12.54 -20.79
N TRP A 420 5.22 -11.62 -20.09
CA TRP A 420 4.06 -10.87 -20.57
C TRP A 420 4.45 -9.45 -20.95
N THR A 421 3.62 -8.78 -21.73
CA THR A 421 3.73 -7.33 -21.93
C THR A 421 3.13 -6.62 -20.73
N GLY A 422 3.97 -5.95 -19.93
CA GLY A 422 3.52 -5.07 -18.85
C GLY A 422 3.24 -3.64 -19.35
N TYR A 423 2.18 -3.02 -18.84
CA TYR A 423 1.95 -1.57 -18.92
C TYR A 423 1.79 -0.98 -17.52
N PHE A 424 2.50 0.10 -17.26
CA PHE A 424 2.41 0.85 -16.02
C PHE A 424 1.39 1.99 -16.16
N LEU A 425 0.42 2.03 -15.24
CA LEU A 425 -0.64 3.04 -15.19
C LEU A 425 -0.52 3.86 -13.89
N PRO A 426 0.28 4.93 -13.87
CA PRO A 426 0.39 5.79 -12.69
C PRO A 426 -0.91 6.56 -12.46
N ARG A 427 -1.69 6.16 -11.44
CA ARG A 427 -2.87 6.93 -10.99
C ARG A 427 -2.52 8.16 -10.15
N LYS A 428 -1.26 8.30 -9.75
CA LYS A 428 -0.71 9.43 -9.01
C LYS A 428 0.61 9.85 -9.64
N ASN A 429 0.99 11.10 -9.46
CA ASN A 429 2.29 11.59 -9.91
C ASN A 429 3.40 10.71 -9.32
N THR A 430 4.23 10.13 -10.19
CA THR A 430 5.42 9.38 -9.79
C THR A 430 6.67 10.22 -10.05
N SER A 431 7.64 10.10 -9.16
CA SER A 431 9.00 10.66 -9.31
C SER A 431 10.02 9.58 -9.67
N GLN A 432 9.55 8.35 -9.94
CA GLN A 432 10.37 7.24 -10.35
C GLN A 432 10.87 7.44 -11.78
N ASP A 433 12.06 6.91 -12.06
CA ASP A 433 12.57 6.81 -13.42
C ASP A 433 11.74 5.80 -14.21
N LEU A 434 11.25 6.22 -15.37
CA LEU A 434 10.38 5.45 -16.24
C LEU A 434 11.06 5.13 -17.58
N GLU A 435 12.37 5.31 -17.69
CA GLU A 435 13.12 4.93 -18.88
C GLU A 435 12.93 3.43 -19.18
N GLY A 436 12.50 3.13 -20.42
CA GLY A 436 12.20 1.76 -20.86
C GLY A 436 10.89 1.16 -20.35
N VAL A 437 10.14 1.87 -19.50
CA VAL A 437 8.83 1.42 -19.01
C VAL A 437 7.74 1.76 -20.02
N LYS A 438 6.86 0.80 -20.34
CA LYS A 438 5.66 1.08 -21.15
C LYS A 438 4.61 1.75 -20.26
N VAL A 439 4.49 3.07 -20.36
CA VAL A 439 3.55 3.88 -19.56
C VAL A 439 2.29 4.18 -20.35
N ILE A 440 1.14 4.04 -19.70
CA ILE A 440 -0.16 4.54 -20.19
C ILE A 440 -0.76 5.51 -19.16
N HIS A 441 -1.53 6.48 -19.61
CA HIS A 441 -2.14 7.52 -18.78
C HIS A 441 -3.63 7.27 -18.53
N SER A 442 -4.22 6.32 -19.26
CA SER A 442 -5.57 5.80 -19.03
C SER A 442 -5.69 4.36 -19.55
N LEU A 443 -6.67 3.62 -19.05
CA LEU A 443 -7.01 2.31 -19.60
C LEU A 443 -7.53 2.41 -21.03
N VAL A 444 -8.15 3.53 -21.41
CA VAL A 444 -8.62 3.76 -22.79
C VAL A 444 -7.45 3.88 -23.77
N GLU A 445 -6.33 4.46 -23.34
CA GLU A 445 -5.10 4.54 -24.15
C GLU A 445 -4.54 3.16 -24.50
N LEU A 446 -4.65 2.19 -23.59
CA LEU A 446 -4.26 0.80 -23.87
C LEU A 446 -5.00 0.25 -25.08
N ILE A 447 -6.30 0.54 -25.23
CA ILE A 447 -7.08 0.07 -26.38
C ILE A 447 -6.52 0.62 -27.67
N ALA A 448 -6.18 1.91 -27.71
CA ALA A 448 -5.56 2.52 -28.88
C ALA A 448 -4.23 1.86 -29.23
N ILE A 449 -3.37 1.62 -28.23
CA ILE A 449 -2.07 0.94 -28.41
C ILE A 449 -2.28 -0.48 -28.94
N LEU A 450 -3.20 -1.25 -28.38
CA LEU A 450 -3.46 -2.63 -28.82
C LEU A 450 -3.95 -2.68 -30.28
N LEU A 451 -4.75 -1.71 -30.69
CA LEU A 451 -5.23 -1.59 -32.07
C LEU A 451 -4.14 -1.08 -33.04
N GLU A 452 -3.06 -0.46 -32.55
CA GLU A 452 -1.95 0.03 -33.37
C GLU A 452 -0.79 -0.97 -33.44
N GLU A 453 -0.39 -1.57 -32.31
CA GLU A 453 0.73 -2.51 -32.24
C GLU A 453 0.40 -3.87 -32.91
N TYR A 454 -0.87 -4.28 -32.90
CA TYR A 454 -1.29 -5.62 -33.35
C TYR A 454 -2.15 -5.65 -34.63
N LYS A 455 -2.38 -4.46 -35.25
CA LYS A 455 -1.77 -4.19 -36.57
C LYS A 455 -1.67 -5.33 -37.58
#